data_AF-A0A351X406-F1
#
_entry.id   AF-A0A351X406-F1
#
_cell.length_a   1.000
_cell.length_b   1.000
_cell.length_c   1.000
_cell.angle_alpha   90.00
_cell.angle_beta   90.00
_cell.angle_gamma   90.00
#
_symmetry.space_group_name_H-M   'P 1'
#
loop_
_entity.id
_entity.type
_entity.pdbx_description
1 polymer ?
#
loop_
_entity_poly.entity_id
_entity_poly.type
_entity_poly.pdbx_seq_one_letter_code
_entity_poly.pdbx_strand_id
1 'polypeptide(L)'
;METSRRLIYDLDLPELEQAFLTANEPVYRAKQVWQGLYQQLWNQPAQFTNLPKALREWLAEIFIFQNLTPDQVLYSTDRETRKTLFLLPDERAIEAVLMHYDRRKTLCISTQAGCAMGCVFCATGQMGFKRHLTSG
;
A
#
# COMPACT_ATOMS: atom_id res chain seq x y z
N MET A 1 -26.53 2.07 -1.67
CA MET A 1 -25.40 1.13 -1.76
C MET A 1 -24.16 2.00 -1.70
N GLU A 2 -23.51 2.12 -0.54
CA GLU A 2 -22.21 2.79 -0.45
C GLU A 2 -21.23 1.94 -1.27
N THR A 3 -20.87 2.42 -2.45
CA THR A 3 -19.71 1.93 -3.19
C THR A 3 -18.49 2.28 -2.36
N SER A 4 -18.10 1.38 -1.44
CA SER A 4 -16.82 1.48 -0.73
C SER A 4 -15.74 1.57 -1.79
N ARG A 5 -15.07 2.73 -1.88
CA ARG A 5 -13.95 2.96 -2.80
C ARG A 5 -12.91 1.87 -2.60
N ARG A 6 -12.38 1.32 -3.69
CA ARG A 6 -11.34 0.27 -3.63
C ARG A 6 -9.99 0.93 -3.44
N LEU A 7 -9.06 0.27 -2.75
CA LEU A 7 -7.69 0.77 -2.74
C LEU A 7 -7.06 0.50 -4.11
N ILE A 8 -6.37 1.50 -4.64
CA ILE A 8 -5.73 1.36 -5.96
C ILE A 8 -4.63 0.30 -5.96
N TYR A 9 -3.97 0.08 -4.82
CA TYR A 9 -2.93 -0.94 -4.64
C TYR A 9 -3.49 -2.37 -4.52
N ASP A 10 -4.81 -2.54 -4.37
CA ASP A 10 -5.42 -3.88 -4.46
C ASP A 10 -5.37 -4.45 -5.88
N LEU A 11 -5.21 -3.58 -6.88
CA LEU A 11 -5.25 -3.94 -8.30
C LEU A 11 -3.87 -4.26 -8.84
N ASP A 12 -3.77 -5.34 -9.61
CA ASP A 12 -2.66 -5.50 -10.55
C ASP A 12 -2.86 -4.64 -11.82
N LEU A 13 -1.85 -4.63 -12.71
CA LEU A 13 -1.90 -3.81 -13.91
C LEU A 13 -3.05 -4.23 -14.85
N PRO A 14 -3.25 -5.51 -15.18
CA PRO A 14 -4.43 -5.95 -15.94
C PRO A 14 -5.78 -5.50 -15.36
N GLU A 15 -5.96 -5.60 -14.04
CA GLU A 15 -7.18 -5.16 -13.37
C GLU A 15 -7.38 -3.65 -13.45
N LEU A 16 -6.30 -2.87 -13.31
CA LEU A 16 -6.34 -1.42 -13.49
C LEU A 16 -6.65 -1.04 -14.96
N GLU A 17 -6.06 -1.73 -15.93
CA GLU A 17 -6.37 -1.56 -17.36
C GLU A 17 -7.87 -1.84 -17.63
N GLN A 18 -8.42 -2.90 -17.03
CA GLN A 18 -9.83 -3.25 -17.15
C GLN A 18 -10.76 -2.20 -16.51
N ALA A 19 -10.36 -1.61 -15.38
CA ALA A 19 -11.11 -0.51 -14.75
C ALA A 19 -11.20 0.71 -15.69
N PHE A 20 -10.12 1.06 -16.37
CA PHE A 20 -10.09 2.15 -17.36
C PHE A 20 -10.95 1.83 -18.59
N LEU A 21 -10.88 0.62 -19.11
CA LEU A 21 -11.74 0.18 -20.22
C LEU A 21 -13.23 0.29 -19.87
N THR A 22 -13.60 -0.12 -18.66
CA THR A 22 -14.99 -0.06 -18.17
C THR A 22 -15.48 1.38 -18.02
N ALA A 23 -14.58 2.32 -17.73
CA ALA A 23 -14.85 3.75 -17.68
C ALA A 23 -14.76 4.45 -19.05
N ASN A 24 -14.64 3.69 -20.15
CA ASN A 24 -14.48 4.21 -21.51
C ASN A 24 -13.24 5.12 -21.67
N GLU A 25 -12.19 4.84 -20.90
CA GLU A 25 -10.91 5.54 -20.91
C GLU A 25 -9.84 4.68 -21.62
N PRO A 26 -8.91 5.30 -22.38
CA PRO A 26 -7.86 4.54 -23.07
C PRO A 26 -6.94 3.79 -22.12
N VAL A 27 -6.64 2.52 -22.44
CA VAL A 27 -5.77 1.62 -21.64
C VAL A 27 -4.41 2.23 -21.32
N TYR A 28 -3.83 3.01 -22.23
CA TYR A 28 -2.51 3.62 -21.98
C TYR A 28 -2.51 4.56 -20.76
N ARG A 29 -3.67 5.12 -20.38
CA ARG A 29 -3.80 5.97 -19.19
C ARG A 29 -3.69 5.17 -17.90
N ALA A 30 -4.13 3.90 -17.87
CA ALA A 30 -3.87 3.00 -16.75
C ALA A 30 -2.36 2.80 -16.54
N LYS A 31 -1.58 2.68 -17.62
CA LYS A 31 -0.11 2.59 -17.55
C LYS A 31 0.53 3.87 -17.02
N GLN A 32 0.00 5.03 -17.38
CA GLN A 32 0.43 6.31 -16.82
C GLN A 32 0.17 6.36 -15.30
N VAL A 33 -0.99 5.88 -14.86
CA VAL A 33 -1.30 5.78 -13.43
C VAL A 33 -0.37 4.79 -12.73
N TRP A 34 -0.17 3.60 -13.31
CA TRP A 34 0.72 2.58 -12.78
C TRP A 34 2.16 3.11 -12.58
N GLN A 35 2.71 3.82 -13.57
CA GLN A 35 4.01 4.45 -13.47
C GLN A 35 4.05 5.54 -12.39
N GLY A 36 3.00 6.36 -12.29
CA GLY A 36 2.89 7.37 -11.24
C GLY A 36 2.90 6.76 -9.84
N LEU A 37 2.19 5.65 -9.64
CA LEU A 37 2.14 4.93 -8.36
C LEU A 37 3.50 4.32 -7.98
N TYR A 38 4.13 3.56 -8.88
CA TYR A 38 5.26 2.70 -8.52
C TYR A 38 6.64 3.27 -8.85
N GLN A 39 6.74 4.25 -9.75
CA GLN A 39 8.01 4.89 -10.10
C GLN A 39 8.11 6.30 -9.53
N GLN A 40 7.02 7.07 -9.58
CA GLN A 40 6.99 8.44 -9.08
C GLN A 40 6.50 8.53 -7.63
N LEU A 41 5.98 7.43 -7.07
CA LEU A 41 5.45 7.33 -5.71
C LEU A 41 4.35 8.36 -5.40
N TRP A 42 3.55 8.69 -6.42
CA TRP A 42 2.38 9.55 -6.25
C TRP A 42 1.29 8.82 -5.47
N ASN A 43 0.78 9.46 -4.44
CA ASN A 43 -0.20 8.93 -3.49
C ASN A 43 -1.50 9.75 -3.47
N GLN A 44 -1.68 10.67 -4.43
CA GLN A 44 -2.90 11.46 -4.58
C GLN A 44 -3.24 11.68 -6.06
N PRO A 45 -4.53 11.63 -6.46
CA PRO A 45 -4.97 11.88 -7.83
C PRO A 45 -4.48 13.22 -8.41
N ALA A 46 -4.34 14.24 -7.57
CA ALA A 46 -3.88 15.57 -7.98
C ALA A 46 -2.45 15.57 -8.57
N GLN A 47 -1.60 14.62 -8.19
CA GLN A 47 -0.20 14.54 -8.63
C GLN A 47 -0.05 14.03 -10.07
N PHE A 48 -1.08 13.39 -10.63
CA PHE A 48 -1.10 12.88 -12.01
C PHE A 48 -1.35 14.00 -13.03
N THR A 49 -0.48 15.02 -13.05
CA THR A 49 -0.63 16.23 -13.88
C THR A 49 -0.59 15.97 -15.39
N ASN A 50 -0.10 14.79 -15.78
CA ASN A 50 -0.16 14.27 -17.15
C ASN A 50 -1.56 13.77 -17.56
N LEU A 51 -2.52 13.72 -16.63
CA LEU A 51 -3.91 13.33 -16.89
C LEU A 51 -4.85 14.54 -16.91
N PRO A 52 -5.90 14.53 -17.75
CA PRO A 52 -6.94 15.55 -17.73
C PRO A 52 -7.59 15.68 -16.35
N LYS A 53 -8.10 16.87 -16.03
CA LYS A 53 -8.76 17.16 -14.75
C LYS A 53 -9.90 16.18 -14.44
N ALA A 54 -10.78 15.94 -15.41
CA ALA A 54 -11.91 15.02 -15.26
C ALA A 54 -11.47 13.60 -14.87
N LEU A 55 -10.34 13.12 -15.42
CA LEU A 55 -9.83 11.79 -15.09
C LEU A 55 -9.22 11.73 -13.68
N ARG A 56 -8.55 12.81 -13.24
CA ARG A 56 -8.06 12.90 -11.85
C ARG A 56 -9.21 12.95 -10.85
N GLU A 57 -10.31 13.62 -11.19
CA GLU A 57 -11.53 13.65 -10.37
C GLU A 57 -12.15 12.26 -10.28
N TRP A 58 -12.30 11.57 -11.42
CA TRP A 58 -12.76 10.18 -11.47
C TRP A 58 -11.89 9.23 -10.63
N LEU A 59 -10.56 9.34 -10.70
CA LEU A 59 -9.65 8.56 -9.84
C LEU A 59 -9.91 8.81 -8.35
N ALA A 60 -10.18 10.06 -7.94
CA ALA A 60 -10.47 10.41 -6.56
C ALA A 60 -11.82 9.87 -6.06
N GLU A 61 -12.80 9.78 -6.96
CA GLU A 61 -14.14 9.26 -6.68
C GLU A 61 -14.17 7.75 -6.51
N ILE A 62 -13.37 7.01 -7.26
CA ILE A 62 -13.46 5.54 -7.31
C ILE A 62 -12.38 4.86 -6.46
N PHE A 63 -11.21 5.49 -6.31
CA PHE A 63 -10.06 4.87 -5.63
C PHE A 63 -9.64 5.58 -4.35
N ILE A 64 -9.13 4.78 -3.42
CA ILE A 64 -8.33 5.20 -2.27
C ILE A 64 -6.86 5.02 -2.66
N PHE A 65 -6.00 5.96 -2.29
CA PHE A 65 -4.55 5.92 -2.59
C PHE A 65 -3.69 5.63 -1.36
N GLN A 66 -4.28 5.51 -0.17
CA GLN A 66 -3.56 5.18 1.06
C GLN A 66 -4.49 4.50 2.07
N ASN A 67 -4.07 3.35 2.58
CA ASN A 67 -4.72 2.63 3.69
C ASN A 67 -3.76 2.39 4.88
N LEU A 68 -2.47 2.69 4.73
CA LEU A 68 -1.47 2.60 5.78
C LEU A 68 -1.15 3.99 6.33
N THR A 69 -1.38 4.18 7.62
CA THR A 69 -1.02 5.42 8.32
C THR A 69 0.22 5.15 9.18
N PRO A 70 1.37 5.79 8.91
CA PRO A 70 2.53 5.70 9.79
C PRO A 70 2.18 6.26 11.17
N ASP A 71 2.48 5.52 12.23
CA ASP A 71 2.28 5.96 13.61
C ASP A 71 3.64 6.21 14.29
N GLN A 72 4.28 5.14 14.78
CA GLN A 72 5.60 5.22 15.39
C GLN A 72 6.72 4.85 14.40
N VAL A 73 7.84 5.58 14.44
CA VAL A 73 9.07 5.25 13.72
C VAL A 73 10.24 5.16 14.69
N LEU A 74 10.94 4.04 14.67
CA LEU A 74 12.14 3.78 15.46
C LEU A 74 13.35 3.59 14.56
N TYR A 75 14.51 3.98 15.06
CA TYR A 75 15.80 3.83 14.38
C TYR A 75 16.75 3.05 15.28
N SER A 76 17.58 2.20 14.67
CA SER A 76 18.73 1.61 15.36
C SER A 76 19.77 2.69 15.70
N THR A 77 20.66 2.36 16.64
CA THR A 77 21.73 3.26 17.09
C THR A 77 22.62 3.75 15.94
N ASP A 78 22.96 2.85 15.02
CA ASP A 78 23.76 3.13 13.83
C ASP A 78 22.98 3.78 12.67
N ARG A 79 21.65 3.96 12.82
CA ARG A 79 20.73 4.51 11.82
C ARG A 79 20.56 3.70 10.54
N GLU A 80 21.16 2.51 10.43
CA GLU A 80 21.05 1.66 9.24
C GLU A 80 19.71 0.89 9.18
N THR A 81 19.01 0.76 10.31
CA THR A 81 17.71 0.10 10.41
C THR A 81 16.61 1.08 10.85
N ARG A 82 15.53 1.13 10.09
CA ARG A 82 14.31 1.89 10.41
C ARG A 82 13.12 0.95 10.53
N LYS A 83 12.50 0.89 11.70
CA LYS A 83 11.23 0.19 11.94
C LYS A 83 10.08 1.18 11.95
N THR A 84 9.05 0.91 11.18
CA THR A 84 7.83 1.73 11.11
C THR A 84 6.63 0.89 11.53
N LEU A 85 5.88 1.39 12.51
CA LEU A 85 4.55 0.92 12.87
C LEU A 85 3.54 1.60 11.96
N PHE A 86 2.67 0.82 11.32
CA PHE A 86 1.57 1.31 10.50
C PHE A 86 0.25 0.92 11.14
N LEU A 87 -0.66 1.90 11.24
CA LEU A 87 -2.07 1.68 11.54
C LEU A 87 -2.82 1.36 10.25
N LEU A 88 -3.63 0.31 10.34
CA LEU A 88 -4.56 -0.14 9.31
C LEU A 88 -5.92 0.55 9.49
N PRO A 89 -6.81 0.53 8.47
CA PRO A 89 -8.12 1.18 8.57
C PRO A 89 -9.02 0.64 9.69
N ASP A 90 -8.76 -0.59 10.13
CA ASP A 90 -9.45 -1.27 11.21
C ASP A 90 -8.72 -1.15 12.56
N GLU A 91 -7.88 -0.11 12.72
CA GLU A 91 -7.12 0.26 13.92
C GLU A 91 -6.09 -0.77 14.40
N ARG A 92 -5.93 -1.87 13.67
CA ARG A 92 -4.86 -2.84 13.92
C ARG A 92 -3.52 -2.26 13.46
N ALA A 93 -2.44 -2.79 14.03
CA ALA A 93 -1.10 -2.35 13.68
C ALA A 93 -0.27 -3.49 13.05
N ILE A 94 0.58 -3.12 12.10
CA ILE A 94 1.62 -3.98 11.52
C ILE A 94 2.95 -3.22 11.48
N GLU A 95 4.05 -3.96 11.31
CA GLU A 95 5.37 -3.38 11.22
C GLU A 95 5.97 -3.61 9.83
N ALA A 96 6.78 -2.66 9.37
CA ALA A 96 7.75 -2.85 8.30
C ALA A 96 9.13 -2.39 8.77
N VAL A 97 10.17 -3.10 8.31
CA VAL A 97 11.56 -2.81 8.70
C VAL A 97 12.39 -2.59 7.44
N LEU A 98 12.91 -1.38 7.27
CA LEU A 98 13.87 -1.03 6.22
C LEU A 98 15.29 -1.13 6.77
N MET A 99 16.09 -2.00 6.17
CA MET A 99 17.50 -2.22 6.51
C MET A 99 18.38 -1.79 5.34
N HIS A 100 19.38 -0.96 5.63
CA HIS A 100 20.41 -0.55 4.71
C HIS A 100 21.66 -1.42 4.91
N TYR A 101 22.25 -1.84 3.80
CA TYR A 101 23.50 -2.56 3.73
C TYR A 101 24.36 -1.92 2.63
N ASP A 102 25.67 -2.16 2.64
CA ASP A 102 26.62 -1.55 1.71
C ASP A 102 26.21 -1.65 0.23
N ARG A 103 25.60 -2.76 -0.18
CA ARG A 103 25.27 -3.06 -1.59
C ARG A 103 23.78 -3.23 -1.87
N ARG A 104 22.92 -3.16 -0.85
CA ARG A 104 21.48 -3.40 -1.02
C ARG A 104 20.65 -2.72 0.07
N LYS A 105 19.37 -2.58 -0.20
CA LYS A 105 18.37 -2.25 0.80
C LYS A 105 17.38 -3.42 0.89
N THR A 106 16.98 -3.78 2.09
CA THR A 106 16.01 -4.87 2.32
C THR A 106 14.83 -4.33 3.10
N LEU A 107 13.62 -4.60 2.60
CA LEU A 107 12.37 -4.28 3.27
C LEU A 107 11.74 -5.58 3.78
N CYS A 108 11.60 -5.71 5.10
CA CYS A 108 10.78 -6.74 5.71
C CYS A 108 9.34 -6.21 5.83
N ILE A 109 8.39 -6.95 5.27
CA ILE A 109 6.98 -6.61 5.24
C ILE A 109 6.14 -7.67 5.97
N SER A 110 5.03 -7.24 6.55
CA SER A 110 4.03 -8.12 7.15
C SER A 110 3.07 -8.63 6.07
N THR A 111 2.51 -9.83 6.26
CA THR A 111 1.45 -10.42 5.39
C THR A 111 0.14 -10.65 6.14
N GLN A 112 0.16 -10.52 7.47
CA GLN A 112 -0.97 -10.71 8.36
C GLN A 112 -0.90 -9.70 9.51
N ALA A 113 -2.06 -9.36 10.08
CA ALA A 113 -2.13 -8.72 11.39
C ALA A 113 -2.16 -9.83 12.45
N GLY A 114 -1.03 -10.04 13.13
CA GLY A 114 -0.79 -11.20 14.00
C GLY A 114 -0.51 -12.49 13.22
N CYS A 115 -0.38 -13.64 13.90
CA CYS A 115 -0.07 -14.92 13.24
C CYS A 115 -0.77 -16.10 13.95
N ALA A 116 -1.31 -17.04 13.16
CA ALA A 116 -2.04 -18.21 13.67
C ALA A 116 -1.13 -19.36 14.12
N MET A 117 0.15 -19.33 13.74
CA MET A 117 1.06 -20.46 13.92
C MET A 117 1.44 -20.72 15.39
N GLY A 118 1.31 -19.73 16.28
CA GLY A 118 1.54 -19.92 17.71
C GLY A 118 2.96 -20.34 18.10
N CYS A 119 3.97 -20.05 17.27
CA CYS A 119 5.36 -20.38 17.58
C CYS A 119 5.79 -19.71 18.89
N VAL A 120 6.18 -20.49 19.91
CA VAL A 120 6.41 -20.01 21.28
C VAL A 120 7.53 -18.97 21.40
N PHE A 121 8.49 -18.97 20.48
CA PHE A 121 9.60 -18.01 20.42
C PHE A 121 9.25 -16.72 19.66
N CYS A 122 8.08 -16.65 19.01
CA CYS A 122 7.69 -15.54 18.16
C CYS A 122 6.65 -14.66 18.88
N ALA A 123 6.99 -13.40 19.14
CA ALA A 123 6.07 -12.43 19.72
C ALA A 123 4.77 -12.32 18.88
N THR A 124 4.87 -12.32 17.54
CA THR A 124 3.71 -12.30 16.65
C THR A 124 2.83 -13.54 16.75
N GLY A 125 3.42 -14.71 17.02
CA GLY A 125 2.67 -15.93 17.32
C GLY A 125 1.88 -15.83 18.62
N GLN A 126 2.46 -15.19 19.65
CA GLN A 126 1.81 -15.00 20.96
C GLN A 126 0.65 -13.99 20.90
N MET A 127 0.68 -13.02 19.99
CA MET A 127 -0.42 -12.06 19.76
C MET A 127 -1.69 -12.72 19.17
N GLY A 128 -1.55 -13.93 18.61
CA GLY A 128 -2.60 -14.65 17.89
C GLY A 128 -2.94 -14.01 16.54
N PHE A 129 -3.75 -14.71 15.75
CA PHE A 129 -4.18 -14.26 14.43
C PHE A 129 -5.37 -13.31 14.51
N LYS A 130 -5.37 -12.25 13.69
CA LYS A 130 -6.52 -11.35 13.52
C LYS A 130 -7.11 -11.43 12.11
N ARG A 131 -6.31 -11.16 11.08
CA ARG A 131 -6.72 -11.27 9.67
C ARG A 131 -5.51 -11.29 8.73
N HIS A 132 -5.77 -11.69 7.48
CA HIS A 132 -4.85 -11.46 6.38
C HIS A 132 -4.82 -9.97 5.98
N LEU A 133 -3.68 -9.54 5.45
CA LEU A 133 -3.59 -8.29 4.71
C LEU A 133 -4.07 -8.51 3.27
N THR A 134 -4.57 -7.45 2.65
CA THR A 134 -4.86 -7.38 1.22
C THR A 134 -3.55 -7.30 0.41
N SER A 135 -3.64 -7.37 -0.92
CA SER A 135 -2.47 -7.18 -1.80
C SER A 135 -1.96 -5.74 -1.79
N GLY A 136 -2.84 -4.78 -1.52
CA GLY A 136 -2.50 -3.39 -1.19
C GLY A 136 -3.24 -2.90 0.03
#